data_AF-A0AAW0CIW8-F1
#
_entry.id   AF-A0AAW0CIW8-F1
#
_cell.length_a   1.000
_cell.length_b   1.000
_cell.length_c   1.000
_cell.angle_alpha   90.00
_cell.angle_beta   90.00
_cell.angle_gamma   90.00
#
_symmetry.space_group_name_H-M   'P 1'
#
loop_
_entity.id
_entity.type
_entity.pdbx_description
1 polymer ?
#
loop_
_entity_poly.entity_id
_entity_poly.type
_entity_poly.pdbx_seq_one_letter_code
_entity_poly.pdbx_strand_id
1 'polypeptide(L)'
;MKLVLLVASAVALASATTSPHDEIDWSQHPFQAADADDARGPCPGLNTLANHGFLPRNGKNITIPIVLQGAVDGFNVQNDALALAAKAALFTSNLNDQFTLNDIKLHSNIEHDGSISRADHALGDNAAFNETHFNVTAKQNPGVDFFNGTSAGLAFKERHADSLANNPNITNTIKEFQIKLREAALYLSVMGDPVTGKAPKQFVNIFFREERLPLEEGWTRPGPITSRTLNPISRDVGIAFQWEGPDLTRCPWVVLAPGGTEDPLHDGSIV
;
A
#
# COMPACT_ATOMS: atom_id res chain seq x y z
N MET A 1 -44.27 22.33 57.76
CA MET A 1 -43.89 21.87 56.40
C MET A 1 -42.42 22.19 56.17
N LYS A 2 -41.54 21.19 56.16
CA LYS A 2 -40.15 21.32 55.70
C LYS A 2 -40.01 20.44 54.46
N LEU A 3 -39.85 21.07 53.31
CA LEU A 3 -39.65 20.41 52.02
C LEU A 3 -38.16 20.12 51.88
N VAL A 4 -37.79 18.84 51.87
CA VAL A 4 -36.42 18.39 51.63
C VAL A 4 -36.29 18.18 50.11
N LEU A 5 -35.53 19.04 49.44
CA LEU A 5 -35.14 18.85 48.05
C LEU A 5 -33.99 17.84 47.98
N LEU A 6 -34.25 16.68 47.40
CA LEU A 6 -33.23 15.73 46.99
C LEU A 6 -32.64 16.18 45.64
N VAL A 7 -31.40 16.67 45.66
CA VAL A 7 -30.64 16.94 44.45
C VAL A 7 -30.00 15.63 44.01
N ALA A 8 -30.54 15.00 42.97
CA ALA A 8 -29.92 13.85 42.31
C ALA A 8 -28.83 14.35 41.34
N SER A 9 -27.57 14.22 41.72
CA SER A 9 -26.44 14.47 40.82
C SER A 9 -26.33 13.33 39.82
N ALA A 10 -26.69 13.59 38.56
CA ALA A 10 -26.42 12.70 37.45
C ALA A 10 -24.91 12.77 37.12
N VAL A 11 -24.16 11.72 37.47
CA VAL A 11 -22.78 11.55 37.00
C VAL A 11 -22.86 11.05 35.56
N ALA A 12 -22.54 11.92 34.60
CA ALA A 12 -22.34 11.52 33.22
C ALA A 12 -21.02 10.73 33.12
N LEU A 13 -21.12 9.41 32.97
CA LEU A 13 -20.00 8.58 32.55
C LEU A 13 -19.71 8.92 31.07
N ALA A 14 -18.71 9.75 30.83
CA ALA A 14 -18.15 9.91 29.50
C ALA A 14 -17.48 8.58 29.13
N SER A 15 -18.09 7.80 28.24
CA SER A 15 -17.40 6.69 27.58
C SER A 15 -16.28 7.30 26.76
N ALA A 16 -15.04 7.24 27.27
CA ALA A 16 -13.86 7.53 26.48
C ALA A 16 -13.81 6.49 25.36
N THR A 17 -14.07 6.92 24.12
CA THR A 17 -13.83 6.09 22.94
C THR A 17 -12.33 5.86 22.86
N THR A 18 -11.90 4.62 23.09
CA THR A 18 -10.49 4.22 22.91
C THR A 18 -10.09 4.47 21.46
N SER A 19 -8.92 5.06 21.24
CA SER A 19 -8.41 5.23 19.88
C SER A 19 -8.14 3.84 19.28
N PRO A 20 -8.34 3.61 17.97
CA PRO A 20 -7.93 2.36 17.32
C PRO A 20 -6.45 2.03 17.52
N HIS A 21 -5.62 3.02 17.83
CA HIS A 21 -4.22 2.82 18.19
C HIS A 21 -4.02 2.20 19.57
N ASP A 22 -4.90 2.49 20.53
CA ASP A 22 -4.82 1.99 21.91
C ASP A 22 -5.31 0.53 22.03
N GLU A 23 -5.93 -0.01 20.97
CA GLU A 23 -6.38 -1.41 20.89
C GLU A 23 -5.22 -2.41 20.69
N ILE A 24 -4.04 -1.92 20.30
CA ILE A 24 -2.87 -2.73 19.98
C ILE A 24 -1.81 -2.58 21.07
N ASP A 25 -1.31 -3.71 21.60
CA ASP A 25 -0.11 -3.70 22.43
C ASP A 25 1.14 -3.61 21.55
N TRP A 26 1.58 -2.39 21.26
CA TRP A 26 2.75 -2.12 20.42
C TRP A 26 4.05 -2.71 20.95
N SER A 27 4.13 -3.05 22.26
CA SER A 27 5.31 -3.71 22.83
C SER A 27 5.52 -5.13 22.28
N GLN A 28 4.46 -5.78 21.77
CA GLN A 28 4.53 -7.09 21.11
C GLN A 28 4.93 -7.00 19.64
N HIS A 29 4.93 -5.78 19.07
CA HIS A 29 5.20 -5.52 17.66
C HIS A 29 6.41 -4.59 17.45
N PRO A 30 7.57 -4.85 18.09
CA PRO A 30 8.76 -4.02 17.88
C PRO A 30 9.23 -4.19 16.43
N PHE A 31 9.78 -3.10 15.90
CA PHE A 31 10.47 -3.14 14.61
C PHE A 31 11.70 -4.07 14.71
N GLN A 32 11.81 -4.97 13.74
CA GLN A 32 13.00 -5.77 13.49
C GLN A 32 13.23 -5.75 11.98
N ALA A 33 14.41 -5.29 11.58
CA ALA A 33 14.82 -5.34 10.18
C ALA A 33 14.85 -6.81 9.70
N ALA A 34 14.55 -7.02 8.42
CA ALA A 34 14.61 -8.34 7.81
C ALA A 34 16.06 -8.85 7.78
N ASP A 35 16.26 -10.12 8.12
CA ASP A 35 17.53 -10.80 7.93
C ASP A 35 17.71 -11.23 6.46
N ALA A 36 18.92 -11.67 6.09
CA ALA A 36 19.23 -12.05 4.71
C ALA A 36 18.37 -13.21 4.16
N ASP A 37 17.87 -14.09 5.04
CA ASP A 37 17.03 -15.24 4.67
C ASP A 37 15.52 -14.92 4.66
N ASP A 38 15.13 -13.72 5.10
CA ASP A 38 13.74 -13.30 5.18
C ASP A 38 13.26 -12.79 3.81
N ALA A 39 12.06 -13.24 3.40
CA ALA A 39 11.48 -12.81 2.15
C ALA A 39 10.84 -11.42 2.31
N ARG A 40 11.16 -10.50 1.40
CA ARG A 40 10.50 -9.20 1.24
C ARG A 40 10.18 -8.97 -0.24
N GLY A 41 9.16 -8.17 -0.50
CA GLY A 41 8.61 -7.94 -1.83
C GLY A 41 8.59 -6.46 -2.25
N PRO A 42 7.90 -6.13 -3.34
CA PRO A 42 7.71 -4.75 -3.80
C PRO A 42 6.77 -3.92 -2.90
N CYS A 43 5.96 -4.57 -2.05
CA CYS A 43 4.95 -3.88 -1.25
C CYS A 43 5.52 -3.40 0.10
N PRO A 44 5.72 -2.08 0.30
CA PRO A 44 6.23 -1.56 1.58
C PRO A 44 5.28 -1.84 2.75
N GLY A 45 3.97 -1.93 2.49
CA GLY A 45 2.97 -2.27 3.51
C GLY A 45 3.17 -3.65 4.09
N LEU A 46 3.21 -4.68 3.24
CA LEU A 46 3.40 -6.06 3.71
C LEU A 46 4.79 -6.26 4.32
N ASN A 47 5.83 -5.63 3.76
CA ASN A 47 7.17 -5.67 4.32
C ASN A 47 7.19 -5.06 5.73
N THR A 48 6.54 -3.91 5.92
CA THR A 48 6.41 -3.26 7.24
C THR A 48 5.67 -4.15 8.23
N LEU A 49 4.55 -4.77 7.83
CA LEU A 49 3.81 -5.68 8.69
C LEU A 49 4.65 -6.89 9.11
N ALA A 50 5.50 -7.42 8.22
CA ALA A 50 6.44 -8.49 8.56
C ALA A 50 7.57 -7.98 9.49
N ASN A 51 8.13 -6.79 9.24
CA ASN A 51 9.14 -6.17 10.10
C ASN A 51 8.61 -5.86 11.53
N HIS A 52 7.29 -5.76 11.70
CA HIS A 52 6.63 -5.59 13.00
C HIS A 52 5.96 -6.87 13.54
N GLY A 53 6.07 -7.99 12.84
CA GLY A 53 5.51 -9.28 13.29
C GLY A 53 3.99 -9.39 13.24
N PHE A 54 3.30 -8.52 12.51
CA PHE A 54 1.87 -8.69 12.16
C PHE A 54 1.68 -9.76 11.07
N LEU A 55 2.71 -9.98 10.25
CA LEU A 55 2.87 -11.15 9.39
C LEU A 55 4.05 -11.99 9.92
N PRO A 56 4.18 -13.27 9.52
CA PRO A 56 5.41 -14.03 9.73
C PRO A 56 6.65 -13.20 9.36
N ARG A 57 7.55 -12.96 10.32
CA ARG A 57 8.72 -12.07 10.14
C ARG A 57 9.63 -12.50 8.99
N ASN A 58 9.70 -13.82 8.76
CA ASN A 58 10.44 -14.40 7.64
C ASN A 58 9.80 -14.17 6.26
N GLY A 59 8.60 -13.59 6.20
CA GLY A 59 7.87 -13.29 4.96
C GLY A 59 7.46 -14.53 4.15
N LYS A 60 7.39 -15.71 4.77
CA LYS A 60 7.08 -16.98 4.10
C LYS A 60 5.78 -17.58 4.64
N ASN A 61 5.18 -18.50 3.89
CA ASN A 61 3.92 -19.19 4.24
C ASN A 61 2.76 -18.20 4.50
N ILE A 62 2.67 -17.16 3.67
CA ILE A 62 1.66 -16.11 3.79
C ILE A 62 0.37 -16.58 3.11
N THR A 63 -0.71 -16.71 3.87
CA THR A 63 -2.06 -17.03 3.38
C THR A 63 -2.93 -15.78 3.32
N ILE A 64 -4.05 -15.82 2.59
CA ILE A 64 -5.01 -14.70 2.54
C ILE A 64 -5.47 -14.25 3.95
N PRO A 65 -5.90 -15.16 4.87
CA PRO A 65 -6.28 -14.74 6.22
C PRO A 65 -5.16 -14.03 6.98
N ILE A 66 -3.91 -14.47 6.83
CA ILE A 66 -2.74 -13.84 7.46
C ILE A 66 -2.58 -12.40 6.95
N VAL A 67 -2.68 -12.17 5.64
CA VAL A 67 -2.59 -10.82 5.04
C VAL A 67 -3.71 -9.91 5.56
N LEU A 68 -4.95 -10.39 5.49
CA LEU A 68 -6.13 -9.60 5.85
C LEU A 68 -6.12 -9.24 7.34
N GLN A 69 -5.83 -10.21 8.21
CA GLN A 69 -5.76 -9.96 9.65
C GLN A 69 -4.59 -9.03 10.00
N GLY A 70 -3.39 -9.27 9.45
CA GLY A 70 -2.23 -8.42 9.70
C GLY A 70 -2.45 -6.98 9.23
N ALA A 71 -3.16 -6.77 8.11
CA ALA A 71 -3.49 -5.44 7.62
C ALA A 71 -4.55 -4.72 8.48
N VAL A 72 -5.54 -5.45 9.01
CA VAL A 72 -6.48 -4.93 10.01
C VAL A 72 -5.70 -4.55 11.27
N ASP A 73 -4.91 -5.45 11.85
CA ASP A 73 -4.26 -5.21 13.14
C ASP A 73 -3.18 -4.11 13.05
N GLY A 74 -2.30 -4.18 12.05
CA GLY A 74 -1.19 -3.22 11.92
C GLY A 74 -1.60 -1.85 11.38
N PHE A 75 -2.56 -1.79 10.45
CA PHE A 75 -2.88 -0.55 9.73
C PHE A 75 -4.35 -0.11 9.79
N ASN A 76 -5.24 -0.92 10.37
CA ASN A 76 -6.69 -0.73 10.30
C ASN A 76 -7.26 -0.78 8.87
N VAL A 77 -6.55 -1.45 7.95
CA VAL A 77 -7.02 -1.69 6.58
C VAL A 77 -8.01 -2.84 6.58
N GLN A 78 -9.26 -2.53 6.24
CA GLN A 78 -10.36 -3.47 6.26
C GLN A 78 -10.34 -4.39 5.05
N ASN A 79 -10.95 -5.57 5.21
CA ASN A 79 -10.89 -6.63 4.21
C ASN A 79 -11.43 -6.20 2.85
N ASP A 80 -12.44 -5.32 2.79
CA ASP A 80 -13.00 -4.83 1.53
C ASP A 80 -12.01 -3.99 0.71
N ALA A 81 -10.99 -3.38 1.35
CA ALA A 81 -9.94 -2.61 0.68
C ALA A 81 -8.82 -3.50 0.11
N LEU A 82 -8.57 -4.68 0.70
CA LEU A 82 -7.38 -5.48 0.39
C LEU A 82 -7.68 -6.89 -0.16
N ALA A 83 -8.91 -7.41 -0.01
CA ALA A 83 -9.23 -8.80 -0.35
C ALA A 83 -8.98 -9.18 -1.81
N LEU A 84 -9.16 -8.25 -2.76
CA LEU A 84 -8.88 -8.53 -4.16
C LEU A 84 -7.37 -8.72 -4.39
N ALA A 85 -6.54 -7.81 -3.86
CA ALA A 85 -5.09 -7.92 -3.96
C ALA A 85 -4.55 -9.16 -3.24
N ALA A 86 -5.05 -9.45 -2.03
CA ALA A 86 -4.66 -10.65 -1.29
C ALA A 86 -4.98 -11.95 -2.06
N LYS A 87 -6.12 -12.01 -2.75
CA LYS A 87 -6.48 -13.16 -3.61
C LYS A 87 -5.62 -13.23 -4.87
N ALA A 88 -5.36 -12.10 -5.53
CA ALA A 88 -4.53 -12.06 -6.72
C ALA A 88 -3.07 -12.48 -6.43
N ALA A 89 -2.57 -12.21 -5.23
CA ALA A 89 -1.24 -12.63 -4.78
C ALA A 89 -1.06 -14.16 -4.70
N LEU A 90 -2.13 -14.96 -4.62
CA LEU A 90 -1.99 -16.43 -4.69
C LEU A 90 -1.46 -16.91 -6.04
N PHE A 91 -1.75 -16.17 -7.12
CA PHE A 91 -1.29 -16.50 -8.46
C PHE A 91 0.21 -16.25 -8.66
N THR A 92 0.90 -15.64 -7.69
CA THR A 92 2.33 -15.36 -7.81
C THR A 92 3.21 -16.50 -7.31
N SER A 93 2.60 -17.57 -6.77
CA SER A 93 3.30 -18.74 -6.24
C SER A 93 2.83 -20.03 -6.91
N ASN A 94 3.66 -21.08 -6.85
CA ASN A 94 3.29 -22.44 -7.27
C ASN A 94 2.67 -23.25 -6.12
N LEU A 95 2.50 -22.64 -4.94
CA LEU A 95 1.86 -23.26 -3.79
C LEU A 95 0.34 -23.09 -3.87
N ASN A 96 -0.40 -23.96 -3.18
CA ASN A 96 -1.87 -24.03 -3.35
C ASN A 96 -2.62 -22.83 -2.77
N ASP A 97 -2.22 -22.35 -1.59
CA ASP A 97 -2.99 -21.36 -0.80
C ASP A 97 -2.09 -20.37 -0.04
N GLN A 98 -0.80 -20.33 -0.39
CA GLN A 98 0.19 -19.49 0.26
C GLN A 98 1.23 -18.94 -0.73
N PHE A 99 1.92 -17.88 -0.34
CA PHE A 99 3.02 -17.29 -1.10
C PHE A 99 4.12 -16.79 -0.15
N THR A 100 5.28 -16.43 -0.70
CA THR A 100 6.29 -15.62 0.01
C THR A 100 6.13 -14.15 -0.37
N LEU A 101 6.49 -13.22 0.51
CA LEU A 101 6.43 -11.79 0.16
C LEU A 101 7.29 -11.46 -1.08
N ASN A 102 8.35 -12.20 -1.35
CA ASN A 102 9.14 -12.01 -2.57
C ASN A 102 8.41 -12.52 -3.83
N ASP A 103 7.49 -13.48 -3.72
CA ASP A 103 6.73 -14.02 -4.87
C ASP A 103 5.87 -12.93 -5.53
N ILE A 104 5.34 -11.97 -4.75
CA ILE A 104 4.44 -10.92 -5.28
C ILE A 104 5.16 -9.91 -6.19
N LYS A 105 6.46 -10.06 -6.42
CA LYS A 105 7.20 -9.33 -7.46
C LYS A 105 6.98 -9.88 -8.88
N LEU A 106 6.17 -10.92 -9.04
CA LEU A 106 5.78 -11.45 -10.34
C LEU A 106 5.16 -10.33 -11.18
N HIS A 107 5.88 -9.90 -12.22
CA HIS A 107 5.49 -8.79 -13.08
C HIS A 107 4.18 -9.11 -13.81
N SER A 108 3.42 -8.06 -14.10
CA SER A 108 2.11 -8.14 -14.78
C SER A 108 1.02 -8.93 -14.01
N ASN A 109 1.26 -9.37 -12.77
CA ASN A 109 0.21 -9.71 -11.80
C ASN A 109 -0.30 -8.41 -11.12
N ILE A 110 0.04 -8.18 -9.85
CA ILE A 110 -0.15 -6.91 -9.14
C ILE A 110 1.04 -5.98 -9.38
N GLU A 111 2.26 -6.52 -9.35
CA GLU A 111 3.49 -5.75 -9.63
C GLU A 111 3.43 -5.16 -11.04
N HIS A 112 3.85 -3.90 -11.16
CA HIS A 112 3.70 -3.12 -12.37
C HIS A 112 4.81 -2.07 -12.54
N ASP A 113 5.04 -1.68 -13.80
CA ASP A 113 5.95 -0.59 -14.16
C ASP A 113 5.46 0.78 -13.68
N GLY A 114 6.36 1.75 -13.62
CA GLY A 114 6.08 3.12 -13.18
C GLY A 114 5.80 3.20 -11.67
N SER A 115 6.40 2.30 -10.91
CA SER A 115 6.36 2.31 -9.44
C SER A 115 7.03 3.55 -8.86
N ILE A 116 6.52 4.06 -7.74
CA ILE A 116 7.07 5.26 -7.08
C ILE A 116 8.35 5.03 -6.29
N SER A 117 8.74 3.78 -6.06
CA SER A 117 9.90 3.44 -5.22
C SER A 117 10.68 2.21 -5.68
N ARG A 118 10.26 1.53 -6.75
CA ARG A 118 10.90 0.32 -7.31
C ARG A 118 11.28 0.59 -8.76
N ALA A 119 12.25 -0.15 -9.29
CA ALA A 119 12.54 -0.12 -10.72
C ALA A 119 11.46 -0.87 -11.51
N ASP A 120 11.30 -0.52 -12.77
CA ASP A 120 10.49 -1.30 -13.71
C ASP A 120 11.14 -2.68 -13.93
N HIS A 121 10.32 -3.71 -14.18
CA HIS A 121 10.81 -5.09 -14.27
C HIS A 121 11.90 -5.27 -15.33
N ALA A 122 11.73 -4.62 -16.49
CA ALA A 122 12.69 -4.68 -17.59
C ALA A 122 13.98 -3.89 -17.34
N LEU A 123 14.01 -3.02 -16.32
CA LEU A 123 15.10 -2.07 -16.08
C LEU A 123 15.91 -2.33 -14.80
N GLY A 124 15.46 -3.23 -13.92
CA GLY A 124 16.20 -3.57 -12.71
C GLY A 124 15.44 -4.44 -11.74
N ASP A 125 15.82 -4.37 -10.46
CA ASP A 125 15.12 -5.07 -9.39
C ASP A 125 13.77 -4.40 -9.09
N ASN A 126 12.69 -5.08 -9.43
CA ASN A 126 11.32 -4.62 -9.25
C ASN A 126 10.76 -4.86 -7.83
N ALA A 127 11.54 -5.41 -6.91
CA ALA A 127 11.13 -5.60 -5.50
C ALA A 127 11.87 -4.64 -4.55
N ALA A 128 13.16 -4.42 -4.77
CA ALA A 128 13.99 -3.61 -3.90
C ALA A 128 13.60 -2.11 -3.90
N PHE A 129 13.66 -1.47 -2.73
CA PHE A 129 13.51 -0.02 -2.63
C PHE A 129 14.63 0.69 -3.41
N ASN A 130 14.24 1.72 -4.17
CA ASN A 130 15.11 2.53 -5.01
C ASN A 130 14.97 4.00 -4.64
N GLU A 131 16.00 4.55 -3.99
CA GLU A 131 16.03 5.94 -3.52
C GLU A 131 15.92 6.94 -4.68
N THR A 132 16.50 6.66 -5.85
CA THR A 132 16.41 7.55 -7.02
C THR A 132 14.96 7.71 -7.48
N HIS A 133 14.23 6.60 -7.58
CA HIS A 133 12.82 6.63 -7.95
C HIS A 133 11.96 7.27 -6.85
N PHE A 134 12.19 6.92 -5.58
CA PHE A 134 11.41 7.50 -4.48
C PHE A 134 11.68 8.99 -4.25
N ASN A 135 12.86 9.49 -4.60
CA ASN A 135 13.19 10.91 -4.50
C ASN A 135 12.29 11.80 -5.38
N VAL A 136 11.71 11.25 -6.46
CA VAL A 136 10.66 11.92 -7.25
C VAL A 136 9.45 12.22 -6.36
N THR A 137 8.99 11.22 -5.61
CA THR A 137 7.89 11.38 -4.63
C THR A 137 8.30 12.30 -3.49
N ALA A 138 9.50 12.13 -2.93
CA ALA A 138 9.99 12.87 -1.77
C ALA A 138 10.01 14.40 -1.99
N LYS A 139 10.18 14.85 -3.23
CA LYS A 139 10.19 16.26 -3.64
C LYS A 139 8.81 16.86 -3.90
N GLN A 140 7.76 16.04 -4.00
CA GLN A 140 6.41 16.53 -4.30
C GLN A 140 5.84 17.37 -3.15
N ASN A 141 4.85 18.20 -3.49
CA ASN A 141 4.18 19.13 -2.58
C ASN A 141 5.15 20.13 -1.90
N PRO A 142 5.95 20.89 -2.65
CA PRO A 142 6.93 21.81 -2.07
C PRO A 142 6.26 22.88 -1.20
N GLY A 143 6.93 23.27 -0.12
CA GLY A 143 6.45 24.32 0.79
C GLY A 143 5.47 23.85 1.88
N VAL A 144 5.09 22.57 1.89
CA VAL A 144 4.30 21.94 2.95
C VAL A 144 4.92 20.61 3.40
N ASP A 145 4.55 20.16 4.59
CA ASP A 145 5.13 19.03 5.33
C ASP A 145 4.32 17.72 5.23
N PHE A 146 3.29 17.68 4.37
CA PHE A 146 2.50 16.48 4.09
C PHE A 146 2.45 16.14 2.59
N PHE A 147 2.20 14.88 2.26
CA PHE A 147 1.70 14.44 0.96
C PHE A 147 0.18 14.37 0.98
N ASN A 148 -0.44 14.55 -0.18
CA ASN A 148 -1.86 14.34 -0.45
C ASN A 148 -2.07 13.69 -1.82
N GLY A 149 -3.34 13.40 -2.17
CA GLY A 149 -3.70 12.80 -3.46
C GLY A 149 -3.11 13.54 -4.67
N THR A 150 -3.14 14.87 -4.68
CA THR A 150 -2.55 15.69 -5.75
C THR A 150 -1.04 15.43 -5.90
N SER A 151 -0.30 15.52 -4.80
CA SER A 151 1.15 15.30 -4.83
C SER A 151 1.54 13.87 -5.23
N ALA A 152 0.74 12.88 -4.83
CA ALA A 152 0.95 11.49 -5.22
C ALA A 152 0.66 11.27 -6.72
N GLY A 153 -0.39 11.90 -7.25
CA GLY A 153 -0.67 11.88 -8.70
C GLY A 153 0.45 12.51 -9.52
N LEU A 154 1.01 13.63 -9.06
CA LEU A 154 2.18 14.26 -9.70
C LEU A 154 3.42 13.36 -9.66
N ALA A 155 3.66 12.63 -8.56
CA ALA A 155 4.74 11.64 -8.49
C ALA A 155 4.56 10.54 -9.54
N PHE A 156 3.35 9.97 -9.65
CA PHE A 156 3.06 8.97 -10.68
C PHE A 156 3.18 9.53 -12.09
N LYS A 157 2.78 10.78 -12.33
CA LYS A 157 2.96 11.44 -13.63
C LYS A 157 4.42 11.44 -14.06
N GLU A 158 5.31 11.88 -13.16
CA GLU A 158 6.74 11.95 -13.44
C GLU A 158 7.37 10.55 -13.58
N ARG A 159 7.03 9.62 -12.68
CA ARG A 159 7.51 8.23 -12.76
C ARG A 159 7.04 7.50 -14.01
N HIS A 160 5.80 7.71 -14.42
CA HIS A 160 5.25 7.12 -15.63
C HIS A 160 5.88 7.68 -16.89
N ALA A 161 6.12 9.00 -16.95
CA ALA A 161 6.84 9.62 -18.06
C ALA A 161 8.27 9.09 -18.19
N ASP A 162 8.96 8.87 -17.06
CA ASP A 162 10.29 8.23 -17.04
C ASP A 162 10.22 6.78 -17.57
N SER A 163 9.27 5.97 -17.12
CA SER A 163 9.07 4.62 -17.64
C SER A 163 8.76 4.63 -19.14
N LEU A 164 7.88 5.51 -19.63
CA LEU A 164 7.58 5.60 -21.07
C LEU A 164 8.80 5.99 -21.90
N ALA A 165 9.68 6.84 -21.36
CA ALA A 165 10.87 7.29 -22.06
C ALA A 165 11.99 6.23 -22.08
N ASN A 166 12.07 5.40 -21.04
CA ASN A 166 13.25 4.55 -20.79
C ASN A 166 12.97 3.05 -20.84
N ASN A 167 11.71 2.60 -20.74
CA ASN A 167 11.31 1.20 -20.76
C ASN A 167 10.54 0.87 -22.06
N PRO A 168 11.20 0.29 -23.09
CA PRO A 168 10.52 -0.10 -24.33
C PRO A 168 9.51 -1.24 -24.14
N ASN A 169 9.52 -1.93 -22.99
CA ASN A 169 8.63 -3.04 -22.67
C ASN A 169 7.53 -2.65 -21.66
N ILE A 170 7.34 -1.35 -21.42
CA ILE A 170 6.41 -0.85 -20.40
C ILE A 170 5.01 -1.45 -20.55
N THR A 171 4.45 -1.92 -19.43
CA THR A 171 3.05 -2.31 -19.33
C THR A 171 2.22 -1.10 -18.88
N ASN A 172 1.43 -0.54 -19.81
CA ASN A 172 0.57 0.62 -19.55
C ASN A 172 -0.89 0.32 -19.93
N THR A 173 -1.66 -0.27 -19.01
CA THR A 173 -3.09 -0.52 -19.23
C THR A 173 -3.94 0.12 -18.13
N ILE A 174 -5.27 0.01 -18.27
CA ILE A 174 -6.20 0.47 -17.22
C ILE A 174 -5.98 -0.27 -15.89
N LYS A 175 -5.46 -1.51 -15.92
CA LYS A 175 -5.17 -2.29 -14.71
C LYS A 175 -4.04 -1.64 -13.90
N GLU A 176 -2.87 -1.39 -14.51
CA GLU A 176 -1.75 -0.74 -13.83
C GLU A 176 -2.13 0.66 -13.35
N PHE A 177 -2.88 1.42 -14.16
CA PHE A 177 -3.39 2.72 -13.73
C PHE A 177 -4.22 2.61 -12.45
N GLN A 178 -5.21 1.69 -12.40
CA GLN A 178 -6.06 1.52 -11.22
C GLN A 178 -5.29 1.06 -9.98
N ILE A 179 -4.29 0.18 -10.13
CA ILE A 179 -3.45 -0.28 -9.03
C ILE A 179 -2.67 0.91 -8.45
N LYS A 180 -1.99 1.71 -9.28
CA LYS A 180 -1.26 2.92 -8.86
C LYS A 180 -2.12 3.87 -8.03
N LEU A 181 -3.35 4.15 -8.48
CA LEU A 181 -4.27 5.04 -7.75
C LEU A 181 -4.66 4.48 -6.37
N ARG A 182 -4.81 3.15 -6.27
CA ARG A 182 -5.17 2.48 -5.01
C ARG A 182 -3.98 2.43 -4.06
N GLU A 183 -2.79 2.15 -4.54
CA GLU A 183 -1.55 2.15 -3.74
C GLU A 183 -1.25 3.53 -3.15
N ALA A 184 -1.43 4.59 -3.93
CA ALA A 184 -1.30 5.95 -3.40
C ALA A 184 -2.30 6.25 -2.29
N ALA A 185 -3.57 5.91 -2.52
CA ALA A 185 -4.59 6.09 -1.50
C ALA A 185 -4.29 5.28 -0.23
N LEU A 186 -3.75 4.06 -0.37
CA LEU A 186 -3.36 3.21 0.75
C LEU A 186 -2.25 3.85 1.59
N TYR A 187 -1.09 4.19 1.02
CA TYR A 187 -0.01 4.74 1.85
C TYR A 187 -0.40 6.10 2.46
N LEU A 188 -1.17 6.94 1.76
CA LEU A 188 -1.66 8.21 2.28
C LEU A 188 -2.64 8.03 3.45
N SER A 189 -3.47 6.98 3.39
CA SER A 189 -4.41 6.66 4.48
C SER A 189 -3.71 6.02 5.66
N VAL A 190 -2.78 5.09 5.41
CA VAL A 190 -2.04 4.36 6.44
C VAL A 190 -1.10 5.27 7.20
N MET A 191 -0.37 6.15 6.51
CA MET A 191 0.59 7.08 7.11
C MET A 191 -0.01 8.44 7.44
N GLY A 192 -1.33 8.58 7.41
CA GLY A 192 -2.00 9.86 7.52
C GLY A 192 -3.44 9.73 7.96
N ASP A 193 -4.29 10.59 7.42
CA ASP A 193 -5.71 10.58 7.69
C ASP A 193 -6.49 9.91 6.53
N PRO A 194 -7.29 8.87 6.81
CA PRO A 194 -7.97 8.09 5.77
C PRO A 194 -9.15 8.80 5.12
N VAL A 195 -9.58 9.96 5.62
CA VAL A 195 -10.66 10.76 5.05
C VAL A 195 -10.11 11.82 4.11
N THR A 196 -9.05 12.52 4.54
CA THR A 196 -8.45 13.63 3.79
C THR A 196 -7.30 13.20 2.88
N GLY A 197 -6.71 12.03 3.13
CA GLY A 197 -5.53 11.54 2.44
C GLY A 197 -4.28 12.39 2.66
N LYS A 198 -4.24 13.18 3.73
CA LYS A 198 -3.04 13.95 4.10
C LYS A 198 -2.15 13.11 5.02
N ALA A 199 -0.94 12.82 4.55
CA ALA A 199 0.04 12.04 5.30
C ALA A 199 1.31 12.87 5.54
N PRO A 200 1.79 13.05 6.79
CA PRO A 200 3.06 13.71 7.06
C PRO A 200 4.20 13.10 6.23
N LYS A 201 5.00 13.96 5.61
CA LYS A 201 6.14 13.53 4.78
C LYS A 201 7.10 12.67 5.58
N GLN A 202 7.32 13.01 6.85
CA GLN A 202 8.18 12.23 7.75
C GLN A 202 7.74 10.76 7.81
N PHE A 203 6.45 10.52 8.01
CA PHE A 203 5.91 9.15 8.14
C PHE A 203 6.02 8.37 6.84
N VAL A 204 5.64 8.98 5.71
CA VAL A 204 5.75 8.34 4.39
C VAL A 204 7.20 8.05 4.03
N ASN A 205 8.13 8.98 4.34
CA ASN A 205 9.55 8.77 4.09
C ASN A 205 10.13 7.58 4.89
N ILE A 206 9.80 7.47 6.17
CA ILE A 206 10.21 6.34 7.02
C ILE A 206 9.59 5.04 6.50
N PHE A 207 8.29 5.04 6.22
CA PHE A 207 7.58 3.87 5.74
C PHE A 207 8.17 3.29 4.45
N PHE A 208 8.55 4.13 3.47
CA PHE A 208 9.14 3.62 2.23
C PHE A 208 10.63 3.28 2.36
N ARG A 209 11.42 4.08 3.09
CA ARG A 209 12.88 3.88 3.19
C ARG A 209 13.28 2.79 4.18
N GLU A 210 12.52 2.63 5.25
CA GLU A 210 12.84 1.74 6.36
C GLU A 210 11.85 0.58 6.49
N GLU A 211 10.69 0.66 5.81
CA GLU A 211 9.60 -0.32 5.95
C GLU A 211 9.27 -0.55 7.43
N ARG A 212 9.10 0.57 8.14
CA ARG A 212 8.90 0.69 9.58
C ARG A 212 7.69 1.59 9.87
N LEU A 213 6.94 1.25 10.91
CA LEU A 213 5.93 2.13 11.49
C LEU A 213 6.61 3.27 12.27
N PRO A 214 6.31 4.56 12.00
CA PRO A 214 6.94 5.70 12.66
C PRO A 214 6.38 5.99 14.08
N LEU A 215 6.35 4.96 14.94
CA LEU A 215 5.77 5.03 16.29
C LEU A 215 6.48 6.08 17.17
N GLU A 216 7.82 6.13 17.11
CA GLU A 216 8.62 7.09 17.87
C GLU A 216 8.45 8.52 17.35
N GLU A 217 8.12 8.66 16.07
CA GLU A 217 7.86 9.93 15.41
C GLU A 217 6.40 10.40 15.60
N GLY A 218 5.58 9.64 16.33
CA GLY A 218 4.21 10.00 16.69
C GLY A 218 3.14 9.52 15.71
N TRP A 219 3.45 8.56 14.84
CA TRP A 219 2.42 7.89 14.05
C TRP A 219 1.48 7.12 14.98
N THR A 220 0.19 7.22 14.69
CA THR A 220 -0.86 6.42 15.36
C THR A 220 -1.63 5.63 14.30
N ARG A 221 -2.08 4.44 14.69
CA ARG A 221 -2.89 3.57 13.81
C ARG A 221 -4.17 4.32 13.45
N PRO A 222 -4.46 4.52 12.14
CA PRO A 222 -5.55 5.37 11.72
C PRO A 222 -6.92 4.74 12.03
N GLY A 223 -7.98 5.52 11.80
CA GLY A 223 -9.34 4.98 11.72
C GLY A 223 -9.50 3.96 10.57
N PRO A 224 -10.64 3.24 10.51
CA PRO A 224 -10.82 2.17 9.53
C PRO A 224 -10.63 2.64 8.08
N ILE A 225 -9.72 1.98 7.37
CA ILE A 225 -9.46 2.21 5.95
C ILE A 225 -10.25 1.18 5.15
N THR A 226 -11.23 1.63 4.38
CA THR A 226 -12.14 0.80 3.57
C THR A 226 -12.05 1.18 2.11
N SER A 227 -12.63 0.38 1.22
CA SER A 227 -12.75 0.78 -0.21
C SER A 227 -13.45 2.13 -0.36
N ARG A 228 -14.41 2.46 0.52
CA ARG A 228 -15.12 3.74 0.52
C ARG A 228 -14.21 4.92 0.84
N THR A 229 -13.34 4.80 1.85
CA THR A 229 -12.45 5.90 2.27
C THR A 229 -11.31 6.12 1.27
N LEU A 230 -10.86 5.06 0.59
CA LEU A 230 -9.84 5.14 -0.46
C LEU A 230 -10.34 5.85 -1.74
N ASN A 231 -11.62 5.71 -2.09
CA ASN A 231 -12.18 6.24 -3.35
C ASN A 231 -11.91 7.74 -3.61
N PRO A 232 -12.21 8.68 -2.70
CA PRO A 232 -11.95 10.10 -2.94
C PRO A 232 -10.46 10.39 -3.12
N ILE A 233 -9.58 9.73 -2.36
CA ILE A 233 -8.13 9.91 -2.47
C ILE A 233 -7.65 9.40 -3.83
N SER A 234 -8.03 8.17 -4.22
CA SER A 234 -7.69 7.61 -5.55
C SER A 234 -8.17 8.49 -6.70
N ARG A 235 -9.35 9.12 -6.58
CA ARG A 235 -9.85 10.07 -7.58
C ARG A 235 -8.93 11.30 -7.68
N ASP A 236 -8.54 11.88 -6.55
CA ASP A 236 -7.67 13.06 -6.53
C ASP A 236 -6.27 12.75 -7.10
N VAL A 237 -5.76 11.53 -6.82
CA VAL A 237 -4.55 10.99 -7.47
C VAL A 237 -4.75 10.92 -8.98
N GLY A 238 -5.86 10.32 -9.45
CA GLY A 238 -6.12 10.14 -10.88
C GLY A 238 -6.25 11.46 -11.65
N ILE A 239 -6.88 12.47 -11.05
CA ILE A 239 -6.98 13.82 -11.64
C ILE A 239 -5.59 14.44 -11.81
N ALA A 240 -4.73 14.35 -10.78
CA ALA A 240 -3.40 14.96 -10.81
C ALA A 240 -2.38 14.16 -11.64
N PHE A 241 -2.57 12.84 -11.75
CA PHE A 241 -1.74 11.98 -12.60
C PHE A 241 -1.84 12.41 -14.07
N GLN A 242 -3.00 12.90 -14.53
CA GLN A 242 -3.20 13.33 -15.92
C GLN A 242 -2.76 12.25 -16.91
N TRP A 243 -3.09 10.99 -16.60
CA TRP A 243 -2.72 9.85 -17.41
C TRP A 243 -3.32 9.96 -18.82
N GLU A 244 -2.48 9.76 -19.83
CA GLU A 244 -2.83 9.97 -21.25
C GLU A 244 -3.72 8.84 -21.81
N GLY A 245 -3.85 7.74 -21.07
CA GLY A 245 -4.65 6.57 -21.44
C GLY A 245 -3.80 5.31 -21.58
N PRO A 246 -4.45 4.15 -21.79
CA PRO A 246 -3.74 2.88 -21.96
C PRO A 246 -3.08 2.82 -23.32
N ASP A 247 -2.04 2.00 -23.43
CA ASP A 247 -1.61 1.48 -24.73
C ASP A 247 -2.79 0.73 -25.36
N LEU A 248 -3.27 1.24 -26.50
CA LEU A 248 -4.43 0.69 -27.20
C LEU A 248 -4.14 -0.67 -27.85
N THR A 249 -2.88 -1.06 -27.96
CA THR A 249 -2.49 -2.37 -28.48
C THR A 249 -2.46 -3.43 -27.39
N ARG A 250 -2.39 -3.05 -26.11
CA ARG A 250 -2.18 -3.97 -25.00
C ARG A 250 -3.43 -4.15 -24.15
N CYS A 251 -3.80 -5.41 -23.90
CA CYS A 251 -4.92 -5.74 -23.03
C CYS A 251 -4.49 -5.79 -21.55
N PRO A 252 -5.40 -5.51 -20.59
CA PRO A 252 -5.11 -5.47 -19.15
C PRO A 252 -5.04 -6.88 -18.54
N TRP A 253 -4.15 -7.73 -19.06
CA TRP A 253 -3.98 -9.10 -18.61
C TRP A 253 -3.41 -9.17 -17.19
N VAL A 254 -3.76 -10.25 -16.48
CA VAL A 254 -3.17 -10.58 -15.17
C VAL A 254 -2.43 -11.88 -15.32
N VAL A 255 -1.14 -11.92 -14.97
CA VAL A 255 -0.38 -13.17 -14.93
C VAL A 255 -0.91 -14.04 -13.80
N LEU A 256 -1.32 -15.27 -14.12
CA LEU A 256 -2.02 -16.17 -13.19
C LEU A 256 -1.14 -17.28 -12.59
N ALA A 257 0.15 -17.34 -12.94
CA ALA A 257 1.12 -18.30 -12.39
C ALA A 257 2.55 -17.82 -12.66
N PRO A 258 3.55 -18.26 -11.85
CA PRO A 258 4.97 -18.09 -12.19
C PRO A 258 5.29 -18.64 -13.59
N GLY A 259 5.96 -17.84 -14.41
CA GLY A 259 6.28 -18.20 -15.80
C GLY A 259 5.10 -18.10 -16.77
N GLY A 260 3.95 -17.58 -16.33
CA GLY A 260 2.84 -17.26 -17.22
C GLY A 260 3.16 -16.09 -18.16
N THR A 261 2.43 -16.00 -19.27
CA THR A 261 2.58 -14.92 -20.25
C THR A 261 1.98 -13.60 -19.76
N GLU A 262 2.68 -12.50 -20.04
CA GLU A 262 2.24 -11.14 -19.74
C GLU A 262 1.44 -10.50 -20.88
N ASP A 263 1.55 -11.04 -22.10
CA ASP A 263 0.80 -10.60 -23.27
C ASP A 263 0.43 -11.78 -24.18
N PRO A 264 -0.53 -12.61 -23.74
CA PRO A 264 -0.93 -13.83 -24.46
C PRO A 264 -1.40 -13.60 -25.90
N LEU A 265 -1.82 -12.38 -26.25
CA LEU A 265 -2.27 -12.05 -27.60
C LEU A 265 -1.07 -11.80 -28.52
N HIS A 266 -0.07 -11.06 -28.06
CA HIS A 266 1.13 -10.77 -28.85
C HIS A 266 2.09 -11.95 -28.96
N ASP A 267 2.18 -12.80 -27.93
CA ASP A 267 3.05 -13.98 -27.98
C ASP A 267 2.41 -15.20 -28.66
N GLY A 268 1.13 -15.10 -29.03
CA GLY A 268 0.37 -16.15 -29.71
C GLY A 268 -0.10 -17.30 -28.82
N SER A 269 -0.04 -17.15 -27.49
CA SER A 269 -0.55 -18.13 -26.53
C SER A 269 -2.08 -18.23 -26.56
N ILE A 270 -2.77 -17.18 -27.03
CA ILE A 270 -4.21 -17.15 -27.27
C ILE A 270 -4.45 -16.66 -28.71
N VAL A 271 -5.27 -17.42 -29.45
CA VAL A 271 -5.65 -17.15 -30.85
C VAL A 271 -7.04 -16.55 -30.92
#